data_AF-A0AB33AIN3-F1
#
_entry.id   AF-A0AB33AIN3-F1
#
_cell.length_a   1.000
_cell.length_b   1.000
_cell.length_c   1.000
_cell.angle_alpha   90.00
_cell.angle_beta   90.00
_cell.angle_gamma   90.00
#
_symmetry.space_group_name_H-M   'P 1'
#
loop_
_entity.id
_entity.type
_entity.pdbx_description
1 polymer ?
#
loop_
_entity_poly.entity_id
_entity_poly.type
_entity_poly.pdbx_seq_one_letter_code
_entity_poly.pdbx_strand_id
1 'polypeptide(L)'
;MRDPTVFEAASRDESIIVRVGRNGNTAGVQLEPPAMELTDDVLASRIVRLNTLAYLRSQLALREEMTRNHVEAISTRLPTAAQVDAYASTIDF
;
A
#
# COMPACT_ATOMS: atom_id res chain seq x y z
N MET A 1 12.52 -5.00 -16.43
CA MET A 1 12.31 -4.25 -15.17
C MET A 1 12.03 -5.26 -14.09
N ARG A 2 12.75 -5.25 -12.96
CA ARG A 2 12.55 -6.19 -11.84
C ARG A 2 11.30 -5.75 -11.09
N ASP A 3 10.36 -6.65 -10.79
CA ASP A 3 9.21 -6.28 -9.94
C ASP A 3 9.72 -5.82 -8.57
N PRO A 4 9.18 -4.73 -8.01
CA PRO A 4 9.60 -4.24 -6.71
C PRO A 4 9.34 -5.32 -5.65
N THR A 5 10.34 -5.58 -4.81
CA THR A 5 10.21 -6.53 -3.69
C THR A 5 9.41 -5.96 -2.52
N VAL A 6 9.23 -4.64 -2.51
CA VAL A 6 8.55 -3.86 -1.48
C VAL A 6 7.70 -2.77 -2.14
N PHE A 7 6.49 -2.58 -1.61
CA PHE A 7 5.53 -1.57 -2.02
C PHE A 7 5.40 -0.55 -0.90
N GLU A 8 5.40 0.73 -1.27
CA GLU A 8 5.38 1.83 -0.32
C GLU A 8 4.12 2.68 -0.46
N ALA A 9 3.66 3.21 0.67
CA ALA A 9 2.69 4.31 0.74
C ALA A 9 3.14 5.28 1.83
N ALA A 10 3.06 6.57 1.55
CA ALA A 10 3.46 7.63 2.47
C ALA A 10 2.37 8.70 2.60
N SER A 11 2.34 9.40 3.73
CA SER A 11 1.61 10.67 3.85
C SER A 11 2.20 11.72 2.91
N ARG A 12 1.46 12.80 2.61
CA ARG A 12 1.91 13.85 1.67
C ARG A 12 3.20 14.55 2.12
N ASP A 13 3.36 14.71 3.43
CA ASP A 13 4.54 15.31 4.05
C ASP A 13 5.66 14.29 4.32
N GLU A 14 5.47 13.04 3.88
CA GLU A 14 6.39 11.92 4.06
C GLU A 14 6.72 11.61 5.53
N SER A 15 5.95 12.14 6.49
CA SER A 15 6.17 11.91 7.91
C SER A 15 5.79 10.50 8.38
N ILE A 16 4.90 9.82 7.64
CA ILE A 16 4.51 8.43 7.87
C ILE A 16 4.75 7.67 6.59
N ILE A 17 5.64 6.68 6.62
CA ILE A 17 5.94 5.83 5.46
C ILE A 17 5.72 4.36 5.86
N VAL A 18 4.88 3.66 5.12
CA VAL A 18 4.59 2.24 5.33
C VAL A 18 5.07 1.42 4.15
N ARG A 19 5.75 0.32 4.47
CA ARG A 19 6.32 -0.62 3.51
C ARG A 19 5.70 -1.99 3.66
N VAL A 20 5.26 -2.59 2.56
CA VAL A 20 4.64 -3.91 2.49
C VAL A 20 5.40 -4.77 1.47
N GLY A 21 5.75 -5.99 1.85
CA GLY A 21 6.39 -6.95 0.96
C GLY A 21 5.45 -7.43 -0.15
N ARG A 22 6.03 -8.07 -1.15
CA ARG A 22 5.28 -8.62 -2.30
C ARG A 22 4.15 -9.60 -1.95
N ASN A 23 4.25 -10.30 -0.82
CA ASN A 23 3.22 -11.25 -0.39
C ASN A 23 2.17 -10.60 0.54
N GLY A 24 2.21 -9.26 0.69
CA GLY A 24 1.30 -8.53 1.55
C GLY A 24 1.69 -8.50 3.02
N ASN A 25 2.85 -9.05 3.39
CA ASN A 25 3.40 -8.94 4.75
C ASN A 25 3.90 -7.51 5.00
N THR A 26 3.52 -6.89 6.12
CA THR A 26 4.09 -5.59 6.51
C THR A 26 5.61 -5.74 6.71
N ALA A 27 6.38 -4.91 6.02
CA ALA A 27 7.84 -4.91 6.05
C ALA A 27 8.40 -3.85 7.02
N GLY A 28 7.66 -2.76 7.26
CA GLY A 28 8.02 -1.77 8.26
C GLY A 28 7.16 -0.51 8.21
N VAL A 29 7.24 0.27 9.28
CA VAL A 29 6.68 1.61 9.39
C VAL A 29 7.81 2.54 9.82
N GLN A 30 7.96 3.66 9.13
CA GLN A 30 8.89 4.73 9.46
C GLN A 30 8.08 5.97 9.84
N LEU A 31 8.43 6.56 10.98
CA LEU A 31 7.79 7.75 11.53
C LEU A 31 8.84 8.83 11.73
N GLU A 32 8.61 9.99 11.14
CA GLU A 32 9.42 11.18 11.32
C GLU A 32 8.85 12.05 12.45
N PRO A 33 9.62 13.00 13.01
CA PRO A 33 9.17 13.82 14.14
C PRO A 33 7.76 14.44 13.99
N PRO A 34 7.32 14.96 12.82
CA PRO A 34 5.96 15.49 12.67
C PRO A 34 4.85 14.46 12.93
N ALA A 35 5.09 13.17 12.65
CA ALA A 35 4.12 12.11 12.91
C ALA A 35 3.96 11.82 14.41
N MET A 36 4.99 12.10 15.21
CA MET A 36 4.98 11.89 16.67
C MET A 36 4.19 12.96 17.41
N GLU A 37 3.88 14.09 16.76
CA GLU A 37 3.02 15.15 17.31
C GLU A 37 1.52 14.86 17.11
N LEU A 38 1.19 13.83 16.33
CA LEU A 38 -0.19 13.38 16.14
C LEU A 38 -0.68 12.65 17.39
N THR A 39 -1.97 12.75 17.67
CA THR A 39 -2.59 11.91 18.70
C THR A 39 -2.56 10.43 18.29
N ASP A 40 -2.51 9.53 19.27
CA ASP A 40 -2.41 8.08 19.05
C ASP A 40 -3.47 7.55 18.07
N ASP A 41 -4.71 8.02 18.18
CA ASP A 41 -5.82 7.61 17.32
C ASP A 41 -5.65 8.08 15.87
N VAL A 42 -5.14 9.31 15.67
CA VAL A 42 -4.85 9.85 14.33
C VAL A 42 -3.67 9.13 13.71
N LEU A 43 -2.58 8.94 14.46
CA LEU A 43 -1.40 8.22 13.99
C LEU A 43 -1.75 6.78 13.60
N ALA A 44 -2.47 6.06 14.47
CA ALA A 44 -2.91 4.69 14.19
C ALA A 44 -3.80 4.61 12.95
N SER A 45 -4.77 5.52 12.82
CA SER A 45 -5.66 5.60 11.65
C SER A 45 -4.87 5.82 10.36
N ARG A 46 -3.91 6.75 10.35
CA ARG A 46 -3.07 7.04 9.19
C ARG A 46 -2.17 5.86 8.81
N ILE A 47 -1.52 5.22 9.79
CA ILE A 47 -0.70 4.02 9.56
C ILE A 47 -1.54 2.90 8.94
N VAL A 48 -2.73 2.62 9.48
CA VAL A 48 -3.61 1.57 8.95
C VAL A 48 -3.98 1.86 7.50
N ARG A 49 -4.38 3.10 7.18
CA ARG A 49 -4.78 3.48 5.83
C ARG A 49 -3.62 3.40 4.84
N LEU A 50 -2.43 3.85 5.22
CA LEU A 50 -1.22 3.72 4.39
C LEU A 50 -0.82 2.25 4.22
N ASN A 51 -0.89 1.42 5.27
CA ASN A 51 -0.62 -0.01 5.18
C ASN A 51 -1.60 -0.71 4.23
N THR A 52 -2.89 -0.37 4.29
CA THR A 52 -3.89 -0.89 3.35
C THR A 52 -3.56 -0.48 1.92
N LEU A 53 -3.18 0.77 1.66
CA LEU A 53 -2.80 1.21 0.32
C LEU A 53 -1.56 0.47 -0.20
N ALA A 54 -0.50 0.35 0.61
CA ALA A 54 0.70 -0.39 0.24
C ALA A 54 0.40 -1.89 -0.02
N TYR A 55 -0.47 -2.49 0.79
CA TYR A 55 -0.98 -3.85 0.57
C TYR A 55 -1.74 -3.98 -0.76
N LEU A 56 -2.67 -3.08 -1.05
CA LEU A 56 -3.44 -3.09 -2.30
C LEU A 56 -2.54 -2.95 -3.53
N ARG A 57 -1.52 -2.08 -3.47
CA ARG A 57 -0.49 -1.96 -4.53
C ARG A 57 0.28 -3.27 -4.73
N SER A 58 0.64 -3.95 -3.63
CA SER A 58 1.27 -5.26 -3.67
C SER A 58 0.38 -6.33 -4.34
N GLN A 59 -0.92 -6.35 -4.02
CA GLN A 59 -1.87 -7.28 -4.64
C GLN A 59 -2.14 -6.95 -6.12
N LEU A 60 -2.15 -5.67 -6.50
CA LEU A 60 -2.25 -5.27 -7.89
C LEU A 60 -1.06 -5.76 -8.72
N ALA A 61 0.17 -5.66 -8.18
CA ALA A 61 1.35 -6.17 -8.87
C ALA A 61 1.28 -7.70 -9.09
N LEU A 62 0.76 -8.45 -8.11
CA LEU A 62 0.50 -9.89 -8.28
C LEU A 62 -0.52 -10.15 -9.41
N ARG A 63 -1.59 -9.35 -9.48
CA ARG A 63 -2.58 -9.42 -10.57
C ARG A 63 -1.93 -9.16 -11.93
N GLU A 64 -1.10 -8.12 -12.03
CA GLU A 64 -0.42 -7.73 -13.27
C GLU A 64 0.59 -8.78 -13.72
N GLU A 65 1.33 -9.39 -12.80
CA GLU A 65 2.20 -10.52 -13.09
C GLU A 65 1.41 -11.73 -13.61
N MET A 66 0.33 -12.12 -12.94
CA MET A 66 -0.53 -13.22 -13.39
C MET A 66 -1.08 -12.94 -14.79
N THR A 67 -1.47 -11.69 -15.06
CA THR A 67 -1.96 -11.25 -16.37
C THR A 67 -0.87 -11.37 -17.44
N ARG A 68 0.36 -10.92 -17.16
CA ARG A 68 1.51 -11.07 -18.05
C ARG A 68 1.88 -12.53 -18.32
N ASN A 69 1.70 -13.39 -17.33
CA ASN A 69 1.99 -14.83 -17.43
C ASN A 69 0.83 -15.64 -18.02
N HIS A 70 -0.22 -14.99 -18.53
CA HIS A 70 -1.40 -15.62 -19.12
C HIS A 70 -2.08 -16.64 -18.19
N VAL A 71 -2.05 -16.39 -16.88
CA VAL A 71 -2.74 -17.24 -15.90
C VAL A 71 -4.24 -17.15 -16.14
N GLU A 72 -4.86 -18.29 -16.43
CA GLU A 72 -6.32 -18.38 -16.52
C GLU A 72 -6.96 -18.24 -15.14
N ALA A 73 -8.15 -17.62 -15.08
CA ALA A 73 -8.93 -17.45 -13.85
C ALA A 73 -8.24 -16.65 -12.71
N ILE A 74 -7.67 -15.48 -13.03
CA ILE A 74 -7.17 -14.53 -12.01
C ILE A 74 -8.28 -14.20 -10.99
N SER A 75 -7.97 -14.39 -9.71
CA SER A 75 -8.91 -14.17 -8.61
C SER A 75 -9.54 -12.78 -8.64
N THR A 76 -10.86 -12.71 -8.49
CA THR A 76 -11.61 -11.46 -8.35
C THR A 76 -11.32 -10.73 -7.03
N ARG A 77 -10.64 -11.39 -6.08
CA ARG A 77 -10.18 -10.78 -4.83
C ARG A 77 -8.96 -9.88 -5.02
N LEU A 78 -8.20 -10.06 -6.10
CA LEU A 78 -7.07 -9.18 -6.40
C LEU A 78 -7.58 -7.86 -6.97
N PRO A 79 -7.16 -6.70 -6.40
CA PRO A 79 -7.65 -5.40 -6.80
C PRO A 79 -7.20 -5.07 -8.22
N THR A 80 -8.04 -4.28 -8.90
CA THR A 80 -7.71 -3.61 -10.17
C THR A 80 -7.04 -2.27 -9.89
N ALA A 81 -6.34 -1.72 -10.90
CA ALA A 81 -5.74 -0.38 -10.80
C ALA A 81 -6.76 0.68 -10.35
N ALA A 82 -7.96 0.68 -10.94
CA ALA A 82 -9.04 1.61 -10.57
C ALA A 82 -9.46 1.50 -9.10
N GLN A 83 -9.46 0.30 -8.51
CA GLN A 83 -9.78 0.12 -7.09
C GLN A 83 -8.65 0.63 -6.18
N VAL A 84 -7.39 0.41 -6.57
CA VAL A 84 -6.24 0.96 -5.84
C VAL A 84 -6.25 2.49 -5.88
N ASP A 85 -6.51 3.08 -7.04
CA ASP A 85 -6.58 4.53 -7.23
C ASP A 85 -7.77 5.14 -6.46
N ALA A 86 -8.94 4.50 -6.49
CA ALA A 86 -10.08 4.92 -5.70
C ALA A 86 -9.77 4.91 -4.20
N TYR A 87 -9.09 3.87 -3.68
CA TYR A 87 -8.68 3.84 -2.28
C TYR A 87 -7.67 4.94 -1.97
N ALA A 88 -6.66 5.13 -2.83
CA ALA A 88 -5.65 6.17 -2.69
C ALA A 88 -6.27 7.57 -2.62
N SER A 89 -7.30 7.85 -3.42
CA SER A 89 -8.02 9.14 -3.40
C SER A 89 -8.73 9.43 -2.08
N THR A 90 -8.98 8.42 -1.23
CA THR A 90 -9.53 8.68 0.11
C THR A 90 -8.50 9.29 1.04
N ILE A 91 -7.21 9.03 0.83
CA ILE A 91 -6.10 9.46 1.68
C ILE A 91 -5.76 10.92 1.35
N ASP A 92 -6.05 11.81 2.29
CA ASP A 92 -5.98 13.25 2.13
C ASP A 92 -4.94 13.94 3.01
N PHE A 93 -4.09 13.16 3.68
CA PHE A 93 -3.07 13.61 4.62
C PHE A 93 -1.66 13.34 4.12
#